data_AF-A0A2W0AEL7-F1
#
_entry.id   AF-A0A2W0AEL7-F1
#
_cell.length_a   1.000
_cell.length_b   1.000
_cell.length_c   1.000
_cell.angle_alpha   90.00
_cell.angle_beta   90.00
_cell.angle_gamma   90.00
#
_symmetry.space_group_name_H-M   'P 1'
#
loop_
_entity.id
_entity.type
_entity.pdbx_description
1 polymer ?
#
loop_
_entity_poly.entity_id
_entity_poly.type
_entity_poly.pdbx_seq_one_letter_code
_entity_poly.pdbx_strand_id
1 'polypeptide(L)'
;KMWRLPLDEEYKESIRSNIADIMNTGGRYGGAITAAMFLKEFAEETPWIHLDIAGTAWMEDNKAWIAKGPSGIALRSLVEFVKDFAA
;
A
#
# COMPACT_ATOMS: atom_id res chain seq x y z
N LYS A 1 -6.99 0.90 11.90
CA LYS A 1 -6.94 2.28 11.37
C LYS A 1 -6.04 2.24 10.14
N MET A 2 -6.38 2.99 9.10
CA MET A 2 -5.55 3.17 7.91
C MET A 2 -5.23 4.66 7.77
N TRP A 3 -4.13 4.98 7.09
CA TRP A 3 -3.74 6.36 6.80
C TRP A 3 -3.55 6.52 5.30
N ARG A 4 -4.21 7.51 4.70
CA ARG A 4 -4.10 7.76 3.26
C ARG A 4 -2.79 8.49 2.99
N LEU A 5 -1.99 7.94 2.08
CA LEU A 5 -0.80 8.57 1.53
C LEU A 5 -1.12 9.27 0.21
N PRO A 6 -0.32 10.29 -0.18
CA PRO A 6 -0.49 10.95 -1.47
C PRO A 6 -0.15 10.01 -2.63
N LEU A 7 -0.76 10.28 -3.78
CA LEU A 7 -0.55 9.56 -5.04
C LEU A 7 -0.63 10.55 -6.22
N ASP A 8 0.02 11.69 -6.02
CA ASP A 8 0.05 12.79 -6.99
C ASP A 8 0.99 12.44 -8.16
N GLU A 9 0.72 12.98 -9.36
CA GLU A 9 1.49 12.63 -10.57
C GLU A 9 2.98 13.01 -10.48
N GLU A 10 3.34 14.01 -9.66
CA GLU A 10 4.74 14.42 -9.46
C GLU A 10 5.65 13.31 -8.94
N TYR A 11 5.09 12.31 -8.24
CA TYR A 11 5.86 11.17 -7.74
C TYR A 11 6.23 10.18 -8.86
N LYS A 12 5.55 10.22 -10.02
CA LYS A 12 5.83 9.37 -11.18
C LYS A 12 7.22 9.62 -11.75
N GLU A 13 7.69 10.85 -11.66
CA GLU A 13 9.00 11.25 -12.17
C GLU A 13 10.15 10.49 -11.51
N SER A 14 9.95 10.03 -10.27
CA SER A 14 10.94 9.25 -9.53
C SER A 14 11.17 7.85 -10.11
N ILE A 15 10.19 7.30 -10.83
CA ILE A 15 10.24 5.94 -11.41
C ILE A 15 10.46 5.98 -12.94
N ARG A 16 10.78 7.13 -13.52
CA ARG A 16 11.04 7.25 -14.96
C ARG A 16 12.33 6.54 -15.35
N SER A 17 12.26 5.68 -16.36
CA SER A 17 13.44 4.97 -16.88
C SER A 17 14.01 5.66 -18.13
N ASN A 18 15.32 5.54 -18.31
CA ASN A 18 16.03 6.00 -19.52
C ASN A 18 16.14 4.90 -20.60
N ILE A 19 15.70 3.68 -20.29
CA ILE A 19 15.89 2.48 -21.14
C ILE A 19 14.57 1.75 -21.38
N ALA A 20 13.77 1.58 -20.31
CA ALA A 20 12.49 0.89 -20.32
C ALA A 20 11.34 1.89 -20.11
N ASP A 21 10.11 1.41 -20.01
CA ASP A 21 8.94 2.26 -19.76
C ASP A 21 8.98 2.87 -18.35
N ILE A 22 9.31 2.07 -17.32
CA ILE A 22 9.39 2.48 -15.91
C ILE A 22 10.49 1.72 -15.15
N MET A 23 10.96 2.28 -14.04
CA MET A 23 11.87 1.63 -13.09
C MET A 23 11.11 1.05 -11.90
N ASN A 24 11.60 -0.07 -11.34
CA ASN A 24 11.01 -0.68 -10.15
C ASN A 24 11.45 -0.03 -8.81
N THR A 25 12.14 1.11 -8.87
CA THR A 25 12.61 1.84 -7.69
C THR A 25 12.58 3.35 -7.95
N GLY A 26 12.16 4.11 -6.95
CA GLY A 26 12.16 5.58 -6.96
C GLY A 26 13.29 6.22 -6.15
N GLY A 27 14.27 5.43 -5.71
CA GLY A 27 15.34 5.88 -4.81
C GLY A 27 15.02 5.74 -3.33
N ARG A 28 15.75 6.48 -2.47
CA ARG A 28 15.71 6.29 -1.01
C ARG A 28 14.48 6.93 -0.34
N TYR A 29 14.02 8.06 -0.83
CA TYR A 29 12.96 8.84 -0.18
C TYR A 29 11.60 8.53 -0.83
N GLY A 30 10.55 8.47 -0.01
CA GLY A 30 9.19 8.23 -0.51
C GLY A 30 8.98 6.82 -1.10
N GLY A 31 9.72 5.81 -0.62
CA GLY A 31 9.66 4.44 -1.16
C GLY A 31 8.24 3.85 -1.23
N ALA A 32 7.42 4.06 -0.20
CA ALA A 32 6.02 3.60 -0.20
C ALA A 32 5.17 4.26 -1.30
N ILE A 33 5.39 5.56 -1.55
CA ILE A 33 4.66 6.32 -2.57
C ILE A 33 5.13 5.90 -3.97
N THR A 34 6.44 5.81 -4.19
CA THR A 34 7.01 5.43 -5.50
C THR A 34 6.70 3.98 -5.87
N ALA A 35 6.64 3.07 -4.89
CA ALA A 35 6.15 1.71 -5.11
C ALA A 35 4.65 1.71 -5.46
N ALA A 36 3.82 2.52 -4.80
CA ALA A 36 2.41 2.64 -5.16
C ALA A 36 2.22 3.24 -6.57
N MET A 37 3.03 4.22 -6.97
CA MET A 37 3.04 4.75 -8.33
C MET A 37 3.41 3.68 -9.36
N PHE A 38 4.41 2.83 -9.06
CA PHE A 38 4.75 1.71 -9.93
C PHE A 38 3.55 0.77 -10.14
N LEU A 39 2.82 0.43 -9.06
CA LEU A 39 1.63 -0.41 -9.16
C LEU A 39 0.49 0.25 -9.94
N LYS A 40 0.32 1.57 -9.81
CA LYS A 40 -0.71 2.35 -10.50
C LYS A 40 -0.63 2.20 -12.01
N GLU A 41 0.57 2.10 -12.58
CA GLU A 41 0.77 1.93 -14.03
C GLU A 41 0.10 0.68 -14.60
N PHE A 42 -0.21 -0.31 -13.76
CA PHE A 42 -0.85 -1.57 -14.14
C PHE A 42 -2.34 -1.63 -13.78
N ALA A 43 -2.90 -0.58 -13.17
CA ALA A 43 -4.30 -0.53 -12.77
C ALA A 43 -5.24 -0.03 -13.88
N GLU A 44 -4.69 0.64 -14.91
CA GLU A 44 -5.45 1.23 -16.02
C GLU A 44 -6.66 2.05 -15.52
N GLU A 45 -7.84 1.83 -16.09
CA GLU A 45 -9.10 2.48 -15.71
C GLU A 45 -9.79 1.83 -14.52
N THR A 46 -9.19 0.80 -13.91
CA THR A 46 -9.81 0.05 -12.82
C THR A 46 -9.74 0.85 -11.51
N PRO A 47 -10.87 1.09 -10.82
CA PRO A 47 -10.85 1.65 -9.47
C PRO A 47 -10.04 0.75 -8.54
N TRP A 48 -9.01 1.30 -7.91
CA TRP A 48 -8.05 0.50 -7.16
C TRP A 48 -7.62 1.16 -5.85
N ILE A 49 -7.13 0.31 -4.94
CA ILE A 49 -6.44 0.71 -3.71
C ILE A 49 -5.22 -0.21 -3.51
N HIS A 50 -4.12 0.35 -3.01
CA HIS A 50 -3.00 -0.41 -2.49
C HIS A 50 -2.86 -0.17 -0.98
N LEU A 51 -2.78 -1.26 -0.23
CA LEU A 51 -2.58 -1.24 1.20
C LEU A 51 -1.15 -1.73 1.50
N ASP A 52 -0.21 -0.81 1.70
CA ASP A 52 1.10 -1.14 2.24
C ASP A 52 0.99 -1.43 3.73
N ILE A 53 1.14 -2.70 4.09
CA ILE A 53 1.02 -3.19 5.47
C ILE A 53 2.37 -3.55 6.09
N ALA A 54 3.50 -3.34 5.41
CA ALA A 54 4.80 -3.87 5.84
C ALA A 54 5.13 -3.49 7.29
N GLY A 55 4.97 -2.21 7.65
CA GLY A 55 5.25 -1.70 9.00
C GLY A 55 4.26 -2.15 10.09
N THR A 56 3.17 -2.80 9.73
CA THR A 56 2.11 -3.23 10.67
C THR A 56 1.79 -4.72 10.62
N ALA A 57 2.45 -5.47 9.72
CA ALA A 57 2.23 -6.90 9.53
C ALA A 57 2.67 -7.75 10.74
N TRP A 58 3.53 -7.20 11.60
CA TRP A 58 4.08 -7.87 12.77
C TRP A 58 3.89 -7.06 14.04
N MET A 59 3.46 -7.72 15.11
CA MET A 59 3.36 -7.18 16.46
C MET A 59 4.64 -7.50 17.21
N GLU A 60 5.40 -6.48 17.58
CA GLU A 60 6.63 -6.64 18.37
C GLU A 60 6.35 -7.00 19.83
N ASP A 61 5.22 -6.54 20.36
CA ASP A 61 4.83 -6.68 21.77
C ASP A 61 3.46 -7.33 21.91
N ASN A 62 3.29 -8.02 23.04
CA ASN A 62 1.97 -8.48 23.47
C ASN A 62 1.08 -7.30 23.84
N LYS A 63 -0.18 -7.34 23.40
CA LYS A 63 -1.24 -6.41 23.81
C LYS A 63 -2.43 -7.21 24.35
N ALA A 64 -3.31 -6.57 25.11
CA ALA A 64 -4.49 -7.23 25.69
C ALA A 64 -5.42 -7.88 24.64
N TRP A 65 -5.33 -7.48 23.37
CA TRP A 65 -6.17 -7.94 22.27
C TRP A 65 -5.40 -8.67 21.13
N ILE A 66 -4.07 -8.82 21.24
CA ILE A 66 -3.27 -9.52 20.24
C ILE A 66 -1.90 -9.95 20.82
N ALA A 67 -1.49 -11.18 20.54
CA ALA A 67 -0.17 -11.67 20.92
C ALA A 67 0.94 -11.09 20.01
N LYS A 68 2.19 -11.15 20.49
CA LYS A 68 3.40 -10.92 19.68
C LYS A 68 3.40 -11.90 18.50
N GLY A 69 3.73 -11.41 17.30
CA GLY A 69 3.74 -12.22 16.09
C GLY A 69 2.95 -11.61 14.92
N PRO A 70 2.50 -12.40 13.94
CA PRO A 70 1.79 -11.90 12.78
C PRO A 70 0.47 -11.22 13.20
N SER A 71 0.27 -9.99 12.75
CA SER A 71 -0.81 -9.14 13.26
C SER A 71 -2.18 -9.43 12.64
N GLY A 72 -2.21 -10.01 11.43
CA GLY A 72 -3.44 -10.14 10.64
C GLY A 72 -4.09 -8.80 10.30
N ILE A 73 -3.29 -7.72 10.23
CA ILE A 73 -3.78 -6.37 9.92
C ILE A 73 -4.52 -6.34 8.58
N ALA A 74 -5.45 -5.39 8.45
CA ALA A 74 -6.41 -5.23 7.36
C ALA A 74 -7.54 -6.27 7.26
N LEU A 75 -7.39 -7.50 7.77
CA LEU A 75 -8.40 -8.57 7.61
C LEU A 75 -9.81 -8.12 8.03
N ARG A 76 -9.97 -7.64 9.27
CA ARG A 76 -11.28 -7.18 9.77
C ARG A 76 -11.84 -5.99 8.98
N SER A 77 -10.97 -5.09 8.51
CA SER A 77 -11.38 -3.93 7.72
C SER A 77 -11.86 -4.34 6.32
N LEU A 78 -11.19 -5.30 5.68
CA LEU A 78 -11.59 -5.83 4.38
C LEU A 78 -12.89 -6.63 4.48
N VAL A 79 -13.05 -7.43 5.54
CA VAL A 79 -14.31 -8.15 5.80
C VAL A 79 -15.48 -7.17 5.94
N GLU A 80 -15.30 -6.10 6.72
CA GLU A 80 -16.36 -5.10 6.88
C GLU A 80 -16.63 -4.34 5.58
N PHE A 81 -15.58 -3.93 4.86
CA PHE A 81 -15.73 -3.30 3.54
C PHE A 81 -16.54 -4.16 2.58
N VAL A 82 -16.27 -5.47 2.48
CA VAL A 82 -17.01 -6.36 1.58
C VAL A 82 -18.48 -6.52 2.02
N LYS A 83 -18.74 -6.59 3.34
CA LYS A 83 -20.11 -6.65 3.87
C LYS A 83 -20.91 -5.39 3.52
N ASP A 84 -20.31 -4.22 3.69
CA ASP A 84 -20.95 -2.94 3.40
C ASP A 84 -21.10 -2.71 1.89
N PHE A 85 -20.17 -3.22 1.07
CA PHE A 85 -20.22 -3.09 -0.39
C PHE A 85 -21.29 -3.98 -1.04
N ALA A 86 -21.66 -5.08 -0.40
CA ALA A 86 -22.68 -6.01 -0.89
C ALA A 86 -24.13 -5.63 -0.47
N ALA A 87 -24.28 -4.61 0.37
CA ALA A 87 -25.57 -4.08 0.82
C ALA A 87 -26.09 -2.99 -0.14
#